data_AF-A0A353RIF8-F1
#
_entry.id   AF-A0A353RIF8-F1
#
_cell.length_a   1.000
_cell.length_b   1.000
_cell.length_c   1.000
_cell.angle_alpha   90.00
_cell.angle_beta   90.00
_cell.angle_gamma   90.00
#
_symmetry.space_group_name_H-M   'P 1'
#
loop_
_entity.id
_entity.type
_entity.pdbx_description
1 polymer ?
#
loop_
_entity_poly.entity_id
_entity_poly.type
_entity_poly.pdbx_seq_one_letter_code
_entity_poly.pdbx_strand_id
1 'polypeptide(L)' 'MKILHTSDWHLGKRLEDFSRLEEQQAVMQEICEIADREEADAVLIAGDLFDTF' A
#
# COMPACT_ATOMS: atom_id res chain seq x y z
N MET A 1 -7.33 20.07 5.11
CA MET A 1 -7.07 18.99 4.15
C MET A 1 -5.96 18.12 4.71
N LYS A 2 -6.26 16.85 5.00
CA LYS A 2 -5.33 15.83 5.49
C LYS A 2 -5.01 14.88 4.33
N ILE A 3 -3.73 14.61 4.11
CA ILE A 3 -3.26 13.67 3.08
C ILE A 3 -2.51 12.55 3.78
N LEU A 4 -2.88 11.31 3.49
CA LEU A 4 -2.09 10.13 3.83
C LEU A 4 -1.08 9.89 2.69
N HIS A 5 0.21 10.01 2.98
CA HIS A 5 1.27 9.88 1.99
C HIS A 5 2.08 8.61 2.23
N THR A 6 2.21 7.78 1.19
CA THR A 6 2.94 6.51 1.18
C THR A 6 3.60 6.30 -0.19
N SER A 7 4.46 5.30 -0.35
CA SER A 7 5.19 5.00 -1.58
C SER A 7 5.62 3.53 -1.60
N ASP A 8 6.17 3.08 -2.72
CA ASP A 8 6.96 1.82 -2.82
C ASP A 8 6.19 0.55 -2.40
N TRP A 9 4.93 0.45 -2.80
CA TRP A 9 4.11 -0.72 -2.46
C TRP A 9 4.61 -2.00 -3.13
N HIS A 10 5.19 -1.89 -4.33
CA HIS A 10 5.67 -3.00 -5.15
C HIS A 10 4.67 -4.17 -5.18
N LEU A 11 3.40 -3.88 -5.47
CA LEU A 11 2.35 -4.90 -5.50
C LEU A 11 2.71 -6.00 -6.51
N GLY A 12 2.57 -7.26 -6.10
CA GLY A 12 2.96 -8.42 -6.90
C GLY A 12 4.39 -8.90 -6.67
N LYS A 13 5.21 -8.17 -5.88
CA LYS A 13 6.57 -8.59 -5.51
C LYS A 13 6.60 -9.98 -4.87
N ARG A 14 7.62 -10.75 -5.26
CA ARG A 14 7.99 -12.02 -4.63
C ARG A 14 9.33 -11.86 -3.91
N LEU A 15 9.54 -12.66 -2.87
CA LEU A 15 10.85 -12.87 -2.26
C LEU A 15 11.26 -14.30 -2.57
N GLU A 16 12.12 -14.46 -3.57
CA GLU A 16 12.41 -15.75 -4.17
C GLU A 16 11.11 -16.46 -4.59
N ASP A 17 10.85 -17.65 -4.05
CA ASP A 17 9.65 -18.42 -4.36
C ASP A 17 8.42 -18.01 -3.54
N PHE A 18 8.57 -17.09 -2.57
CA PHE A 18 7.49 -16.68 -1.68
C PHE A 18 6.71 -15.49 -2.23
N SER A 19 5.39 -15.68 -2.37
CA SER A 19 4.46 -14.60 -2.67
C SER A 19 4.27 -13.70 -1.44
N ARG A 20 4.25 -12.38 -1.66
CA ARG A 20 3.89 -11.40 -0.62
C ARG A 20 2.44 -10.93 -0.72
N LEU A 21 1.59 -11.59 -1.51
CA LEU A 21 0.23 -11.09 -1.75
C LEU A 21 -0.62 -11.03 -0.48
N GLU A 22 -0.51 -12.00 0.42
CA GLU A 22 -1.30 -12.01 1.66
C GLU A 22 -0.94 -10.83 2.58
N GLU A 23 0.36 -10.57 2.78
CA GLU A 23 0.82 -9.43 3.55
C GLU A 23 0.51 -8.10 2.85
N GLN A 24 0.61 -8.03 1.51
CA GLN A 24 0.22 -6.84 0.75
C GLN A 24 -1.26 -6.55 0.92
N GLN A 25 -2.14 -7.54 0.87
CA GLN A 25 -3.57 -7.38 1.14
C GLN A 25 -3.82 -6.86 2.56
N ALA A 26 -3.13 -7.39 3.56
CA ALA A 26 -3.25 -6.93 4.94
C ALA A 26 -2.84 -5.47 5.11
N VAL A 27 -1.72 -5.06 4.50
CA VAL A 27 -1.26 -3.66 4.55
C VAL A 27 -2.22 -2.73 3.80
N MET A 28 -2.81 -3.16 2.67
CA MET A 28 -3.80 -2.32 1.97
C MET A 28 -5.04 -2.09 2.82
N GLN A 29 -5.50 -3.13 3.53
CA GLN A 29 -6.60 -3.02 4.47
C GLN A 29 -6.26 -2.06 5.62
N GLU A 30 -5.05 -2.16 6.19
CA GLU A 30 -4.58 -1.25 7.24
C GLU A 30 -4.50 0.21 6.74
N ILE A 31 -4.05 0.45 5.51
CA ILE A 31 -4.01 1.79 4.90
C ILE A 31 -5.42 2.38 4.80
N CYS A 32 -6.42 1.58 4.38
CA CYS A 32 -7.82 2.00 4.37
C CYS A 32 -8.31 2.36 5.79
N GLU A 33 -8.03 1.52 6.77
CA GLU A 33 -8.43 1.77 8.17
C GLU A 33 -7.77 3.03 8.76
N ILE A 34 -6.51 3.29 8.41
CA ILE A 34 -5.81 4.54 8.78
C ILE A 34 -6.45 5.73 8.09
N ALA A 35 -6.73 5.64 6.79
CA ALA A 35 -7.36 6.73 6.04
C ALA A 35 -8.74 7.09 6.61
N ASP A 36 -9.55 6.09 6.96
CA ASP A 36 -10.87 6.28 7.59
C ASP A 36 -10.74 6.87 8.99
N ARG A 37 -9.88 6.30 9.85
CA ARG A 37 -9.71 6.75 11.24
C ARG A 37 -9.18 8.18 11.35
N GLU A 38 -8.25 8.55 10.48
CA GLU A 38 -7.62 9.87 10.50
C GLU A 38 -8.43 10.92 9.72
N GLU A 39 -9.55 10.52 9.09
CA GLU A 39 -10.36 11.34 8.20
C GLU A 39 -9.51 11.97 7.08
N ALA A 40 -8.72 11.15 6.39
CA ALA A 40 -7.90 11.61 5.26
C ALA A 40 -8.77 12.03 4.09
N ASP A 41 -8.51 13.22 3.53
CA ASP A 41 -9.22 13.73 2.35
C ASP A 41 -8.68 13.09 1.05
N ALA A 42 -7.43 12.62 1.08
CA ALA A 42 -6.79 11.94 -0.04
C ALA A 42 -5.66 10.99 0.44
N VAL A 43 -5.45 9.93 -0.33
CA VAL A 43 -4.27 9.05 -0.22
C VAL A 43 -3.37 9.31 -1.43
N LEU A 44 -2.10 9.66 -1.18
CA LEU A 44 -1.09 9.88 -2.20
C LEU A 44 -0.08 8.74 -2.17
N ILE A 45 0.12 8.10 -3.32
CA ILE A 45 1.11 7.04 -3.51
C ILE A 45 2.24 7.59 -4.39
N ALA A 46 3.40 7.86 -3.80
CA ALA A 46 4.54 8.47 -4.46
C ALA A 46 5.45 7.45 -5.16
N GLY A 47 4.89 6.74 -6.14
CA GLY A 47 5.64 5.84 -7.03
C GLY A 47 5.65 4.38 -6.59
N ASP A 48 6.19 3.54 -7.48
CA ASP A 48 6.44 2.11 -7.29
C ASP A 48 5.23 1.32 -6.78
N LEU A 49 4.09 1.55 -7.44
CA LEU A 49 2.82 0.88 -7.11
C LEU A 49 2.86 -0.63 -7.40
N PHE A 50 3.46 -1.03 -8.52
CA PHE A 50 3.55 -2.43 -8.95
C PHE A 50 5.01 -2.85 -9.11
N ASP A 51 5.29 -4.11 -8.80
CA ASP A 51 6.53 -4.75 -9.22
C ASP A 51 6.31 -5.43 -10.60
N THR A 52 7.36 -5.47 -11.43
CA THR A 52 7.23 -5.91 -12.85
C THR A 52 7.99 -7.19 -13.19
N PHE A 53 8.57 -7.88 -12.20
CA PHE A 53 9.44 -9.03 -12.46
C PHE A 53 9.20 -10.20 -11.50
#